data_AF-A0A7S3SHN3-F1
#
_entry.id   AF-A0A7S3SHN3-F1
#
_cell.length_a   1.000
_cell.length_b   1.000
_cell.length_c   1.000
_cell.angle_alpha   90.00
_cell.angle_beta   90.00
_cell.angle_gamma   90.00
#
_symmetry.space_group_name_H-M   'P 1'
#
loop_
_entity.id
_entity.type
_entity.pdbx_description
1 polymer ?
#
loop_
_entity_poly.entity_id
_entity_poly.type
_entity_poly.pdbx_seq_one_letter_code
_entity_poly.pdbx_strand_id
1 'polypeptide(L)'
;SSSCTITCWLNYNLHFYVGNDMCRWQAFYASFGIAGSFYLNALVAHEMRRLLKATKRLEDYHPPSHRRVLLTSAGVLVFCVILSTIHMWGIFSLEAFPTYGIVCVVHDKTVPSTLAMWLIYMPLIAFLPCAYIFYVAINSWWNNLIYLRAPPLAAEEEAANESPEMDSVAEMQRRMHIRRIRQARTLGLYFARIFLSVLLMWAPASVFLITLKLHSAWGVWVGGTWGHLQGLASALMCLTKPDVFDAVKDLYTCRRRPPPQVAPPRIVTKSASCLDFQAQ
;
A
#
# COMPACT_ATOMS: atom_id res chain seq x y z
N SER A 1 -11.35 12.94 3.18
CA SER A 1 -10.68 13.47 4.40
C SER A 1 -11.16 14.89 4.74
N SER A 2 -11.35 15.77 3.75
CA SER A 2 -11.85 17.15 3.96
C SER A 2 -13.18 17.23 4.71
N SER A 3 -14.13 16.32 4.48
CA SER A 3 -15.44 16.34 5.15
C SER A 3 -15.36 16.24 6.67
N CYS A 4 -14.49 15.37 7.22
CA CYS A 4 -14.28 15.28 8.66
C CYS A 4 -13.66 16.56 9.23
N THR A 5 -12.65 17.13 8.57
CA THR A 5 -12.03 18.39 9.01
C THR A 5 -13.04 19.54 9.00
N ILE A 6 -13.87 19.64 7.96
CA ILE A 6 -14.92 20.65 7.86
C ILE A 6 -15.95 20.47 8.98
N THR A 7 -16.43 19.25 9.23
CA THR A 7 -17.38 19.01 10.32
C THR A 7 -16.77 19.25 11.69
N CYS A 8 -15.52 18.85 11.94
CA CYS A 8 -14.83 19.16 13.20
C CYS A 8 -14.68 20.68 13.41
N TRP A 9 -14.33 21.40 12.34
CA TRP A 9 -14.21 22.86 12.37
C TRP A 9 -15.56 23.53 12.60
N LEU A 10 -16.63 23.08 11.93
CA LEU A 10 -17.99 23.59 12.14
C LEU A 10 -18.49 23.32 13.57
N ASN A 11 -18.32 22.09 14.08
CA ASN A 11 -18.70 21.73 15.45
C ASN A 11 -17.96 22.59 16.49
N TYR A 12 -16.67 22.83 16.25
CA TYR A 12 -15.85 23.68 17.13
C TYR A 12 -16.34 25.12 17.15
N ASN A 13 -16.58 25.74 15.99
CA ASN A 13 -16.98 27.15 15.91
C ASN A 13 -18.44 27.38 16.32
N LEU A 14 -19.33 26.43 16.06
CA LEU A 14 -20.76 26.59 16.31
C LEU A 14 -21.16 26.14 17.72
N HIS A 15 -20.22 25.61 18.52
CA HIS A 15 -20.44 25.04 19.85
C HIS A 15 -21.58 24.02 19.95
N PHE A 16 -22.06 23.48 18.82
CA PHE A 16 -23.08 22.44 18.79
C PHE A 16 -22.58 21.23 18.01
N TYR A 17 -22.93 20.07 18.54
CA TYR A 17 -22.64 18.79 17.93
C TYR A 17 -23.78 18.46 16.94
N VAL A 18 -23.46 18.17 15.68
CA VAL A 18 -24.43 17.98 14.55
C VAL A 18 -25.30 16.70 14.69
N GLY A 19 -25.62 16.27 15.91
CA GLY A 19 -26.52 15.16 16.21
C GLY A 19 -25.86 13.78 16.17
N ASN A 20 -26.52 12.81 16.82
CA ASN A 20 -26.01 11.45 17.00
C ASN A 20 -25.73 10.73 15.66
N ASP A 21 -26.51 11.01 14.62
CA ASP A 21 -26.32 10.37 13.31
C ASP A 21 -25.03 10.81 12.63
N MET A 22 -24.65 12.09 12.75
CA MET A 22 -23.36 12.56 12.28
C MET A 22 -22.21 11.90 13.06
N CYS A 23 -22.40 11.62 14.35
CA CYS A 23 -21.42 10.88 15.16
C CYS A 23 -21.18 9.47 14.66
N ARG A 24 -22.28 8.75 14.41
CA ARG A 24 -22.24 7.39 13.87
C ARG A 24 -21.57 7.37 12.50
N TRP A 25 -21.91 8.32 11.63
CA TRP A 25 -21.29 8.45 10.32
C TRP A 25 -19.78 8.73 10.41
N GLN A 26 -19.36 9.66 11.26
CA GLN A 26 -17.94 9.97 11.47
C GLN A 26 -17.16 8.75 12.01
N ALA A 27 -17.71 8.05 13.01
CA ALA A 27 -17.09 6.86 13.58
C ALA A 27 -16.97 5.73 12.54
N PHE A 28 -18.00 5.54 11.71
CA PHE A 28 -17.96 4.64 10.55
C PHE A 28 -16.88 5.04 9.56
N TYR A 29 -16.86 6.31 9.10
CA TYR A 29 -15.89 6.78 8.13
C TYR A 29 -14.45 6.63 8.63
N ALA A 30 -14.20 6.95 9.90
CA ALA A 30 -12.89 6.77 10.52
C ALA A 30 -12.48 5.30 10.55
N SER A 31 -13.37 4.41 11.03
CA SER A 31 -13.12 2.96 11.09
C SER A 31 -12.89 2.36 9.70
N PHE A 32 -13.68 2.79 8.71
CA PHE A 32 -13.57 2.36 7.32
C PHE A 32 -12.26 2.81 6.69
N GLY A 33 -11.86 4.06 6.92
CA GLY A 33 -10.58 4.58 6.45
C GLY A 33 -9.39 3.82 7.04
N ILE A 34 -9.43 3.51 8.34
CA ILE A 34 -8.40 2.71 9.02
C ILE A 34 -8.35 1.30 8.43
N ALA A 35 -9.47 0.57 8.48
CA ALA A 35 -9.54 -0.81 8.02
C ALA A 35 -9.15 -0.91 6.54
N GLY A 36 -9.75 -0.08 5.68
CA GLY A 36 -9.45 -0.06 4.25
C GLY A 36 -7.97 0.16 3.97
N SER A 37 -7.34 1.10 4.67
CA SER A 37 -5.90 1.37 4.52
C SER A 37 -5.05 0.16 4.91
N PHE A 38 -5.30 -0.46 6.07
CA PHE A 38 -4.52 -1.61 6.51
C PHE A 38 -4.72 -2.84 5.63
N TYR A 39 -5.97 -3.19 5.27
CA TYR A 39 -6.24 -4.37 4.44
C TYR A 39 -5.76 -4.21 2.99
N LEU A 40 -5.89 -3.03 2.39
CA LEU A 40 -5.32 -2.80 1.05
C LEU A 40 -3.79 -2.88 1.07
N ASN A 41 -3.12 -2.35 2.10
CA ASN A 41 -1.68 -2.54 2.26
C ASN A 41 -1.29 -4.02 2.47
N ALA A 42 -2.12 -4.81 3.17
CA ALA A 42 -1.92 -6.24 3.32
C ALA A 42 -2.01 -6.99 1.97
N LEU A 43 -2.97 -6.63 1.11
CA LEU A 43 -3.04 -7.17 -0.26
C LEU A 43 -1.80 -6.82 -1.09
N VAL A 44 -1.35 -5.57 -1.01
CA VAL A 44 -0.13 -5.12 -1.70
C VAL A 44 1.11 -5.89 -1.20
N ALA A 45 1.24 -6.09 0.11
CA ALA A 45 2.30 -6.89 0.69
C ALA A 45 2.26 -8.35 0.18
N HIS A 46 1.06 -8.93 0.07
CA HIS A 46 0.89 -10.27 -0.50
C HIS A 46 1.41 -10.37 -1.95
N GLU A 47 1.01 -9.46 -2.82
CA GLU A 47 1.48 -9.45 -4.22
C GLU A 47 2.98 -9.17 -4.33
N MET A 48 3.52 -8.30 -3.46
CA MET A 48 4.97 -8.08 -3.37
C MET A 48 5.72 -9.38 -3.04
N ARG A 49 5.23 -10.16 -2.06
CA ARG A 49 5.82 -11.46 -1.72
C ARG A 49 5.80 -12.42 -2.91
N ARG A 50 4.72 -12.44 -3.70
CA ARG A 50 4.61 -13.28 -4.89
C ARG A 50 5.63 -12.88 -5.96
N LEU A 51 5.74 -11.57 -6.24
CA LEU A 51 6.75 -11.03 -7.15
C LEU A 51 8.17 -11.40 -6.72
N LEU A 52 8.51 -11.19 -5.45
CA LEU A 52 9.84 -11.49 -4.93
C LEU A 52 10.15 -12.99 -4.98
N LYS A 53 9.18 -13.86 -4.67
CA LYS A 53 9.34 -15.32 -4.78
C LYS A 53 9.58 -15.76 -6.23
N ALA A 54 8.76 -15.27 -7.17
CA ALA A 54 8.92 -15.60 -8.59
C ALA A 54 10.29 -15.12 -9.12
N THR A 55 10.69 -13.90 -8.75
CA THR A 55 12.00 -13.34 -9.11
C THR A 55 13.15 -14.19 -8.59
N LYS A 56 13.08 -14.66 -7.33
CA LYS A 56 14.12 -15.54 -6.74
C LYS A 56 14.18 -16.91 -7.43
N ARG A 57 13.04 -17.44 -7.87
CA ARG A 57 12.95 -18.76 -8.53
C ARG A 57 13.21 -18.71 -10.03
N LEU A 58 13.50 -17.53 -10.58
CA LEU A 58 13.61 -17.32 -12.03
C LEU A 58 12.30 -17.67 -12.78
N GLU A 59 11.17 -17.62 -12.08
CA GLU A 59 9.85 -17.88 -12.66
C GLU A 59 9.28 -16.59 -13.27
N ASP A 60 8.52 -16.72 -14.36
CA ASP A 60 7.83 -15.59 -14.95
C ASP A 60 6.69 -15.10 -14.05
N TYR A 61 6.89 -13.93 -13.46
CA TYR A 61 5.86 -13.25 -12.69
C TYR A 61 4.82 -12.63 -13.64
N HIS A 62 3.60 -13.14 -13.56
CA HIS A 62 2.45 -12.56 -14.24
C HIS A 62 1.77 -11.58 -13.29
N PRO A 63 1.76 -10.26 -13.59
CA PRO A 63 1.05 -9.30 -12.75
C PRO A 63 -0.45 -9.66 -12.69
N PRO A 64 -1.12 -9.39 -11.55
CA PRO A 64 -2.55 -9.63 -11.46
C PRO A 64 -3.29 -8.82 -12.53
N SER A 65 -4.23 -9.45 -13.22
CA SER A 65 -5.05 -8.75 -14.21
C SER A 65 -5.83 -7.60 -13.56
N HIS A 66 -6.14 -6.55 -14.31
CA HIS A 66 -6.89 -5.40 -13.78
C HIS A 66 -8.23 -5.85 -13.18
N ARG A 67 -8.92 -6.79 -13.82
CA ARG A 67 -10.16 -7.38 -13.29
C ARG A 67 -9.95 -8.03 -11.93
N ARG A 68 -8.87 -8.79 -11.75
CA ARG A 68 -8.54 -9.41 -10.46
C ARG A 68 -8.24 -8.36 -9.40
N VAL A 69 -7.46 -7.33 -9.74
CA VAL A 69 -7.14 -6.23 -8.81
C VAL A 69 -8.40 -5.50 -8.37
N LEU A 70 -9.29 -5.18 -9.31
CA LEU A 70 -10.56 -4.50 -9.04
C LEU A 70 -11.48 -5.36 -8.15
N LEU A 71 -11.69 -6.62 -8.50
CA LEU A 71 -12.56 -7.52 -7.72
C LEU A 71 -12.01 -7.77 -6.31
N THR A 72 -10.69 -7.97 -6.18
CA THR A 72 -10.07 -8.21 -4.87
C THR A 72 -10.13 -6.95 -3.99
N SER A 73 -9.85 -5.78 -4.57
CA SER A 73 -9.95 -4.50 -3.85
C SER A 73 -11.40 -4.21 -3.45
N ALA A 74 -12.36 -4.43 -4.35
CA ALA A 74 -13.78 -4.25 -4.06
C ALA A 74 -14.25 -5.19 -2.94
N GLY A 75 -13.85 -6.46 -2.97
CA GLY A 75 -14.15 -7.42 -1.91
C GLY A 75 -13.62 -6.98 -0.55
N VAL A 76 -12.37 -6.50 -0.49
CA VAL A 76 -11.79 -5.94 0.73
C VAL A 76 -12.54 -4.70 1.21
N LEU A 77 -12.90 -3.78 0.31
CA LEU A 77 -13.66 -2.58 0.69
C LEU A 77 -15.05 -2.92 1.23
N VAL A 78 -15.77 -3.87 0.61
CA VAL A 78 -17.06 -4.36 1.12
C VAL A 78 -16.89 -4.97 2.51
N PHE A 79 -15.86 -5.79 2.71
CA PHE A 79 -15.53 -6.34 4.03
C PHE A 79 -15.25 -5.22 5.05
N CYS A 80 -14.48 -4.19 4.69
CA CYS A 80 -14.21 -3.05 5.57
C CYS A 80 -15.47 -2.24 5.89
N VAL A 81 -16.43 -2.11 4.96
CA VAL A 81 -17.73 -1.47 5.23
C VAL A 81 -18.51 -2.25 6.28
N ILE A 82 -18.61 -3.58 6.13
CA ILE A 82 -19.30 -4.44 7.10
C ILE A 82 -18.62 -4.33 8.47
N LEU A 83 -17.30 -4.47 8.51
CA LEU A 83 -16.51 -4.38 9.74
C LEU A 83 -16.71 -3.03 10.45
N SER A 84 -16.78 -1.94 9.68
CA SER A 84 -16.93 -0.59 10.21
C SER A 84 -18.35 -0.25 10.68
N THR A 85 -19.36 -1.05 10.31
CA THR A 85 -20.75 -0.86 10.79
C THR A 85 -21.09 -1.67 12.04
N ILE A 86 -20.17 -2.51 12.55
CA ILE A 86 -20.42 -3.34 13.75
C ILE A 86 -20.91 -2.52 14.96
N HIS A 87 -20.33 -1.35 15.19
CA HIS A 87 -20.72 -0.45 16.29
C HIS A 87 -22.12 0.19 16.11
N MET A 88 -22.74 0.06 14.94
CA MET A 88 -24.11 0.52 14.68
C MET A 88 -25.14 -0.58 14.97
N TRP A 89 -24.71 -1.84 15.06
CA TRP A 89 -25.61 -2.98 15.21
C TRP A 89 -25.96 -3.27 16.68
N GLY A 90 -25.40 -2.50 17.63
CA GLY A 90 -25.56 -2.73 19.07
C GLY A 90 -24.84 -3.98 19.58
N ILE A 91 -24.06 -4.65 18.73
CA ILE A 91 -23.26 -5.82 19.11
C ILE A 91 -22.10 -5.36 19.99
N PHE A 92 -21.86 -6.09 21.08
CA PHE A 92 -20.81 -5.81 22.06
C PHE A 92 -20.90 -4.46 22.79
N SER A 93 -22.05 -3.78 22.74
CA SER A 93 -22.25 -2.46 23.35
C SER A 93 -21.21 -1.41 22.89
N LEU A 94 -20.69 -1.57 21.67
CA LEU A 94 -19.84 -0.59 21.03
C LEU A 94 -20.74 0.52 20.47
N GLU A 95 -20.48 1.76 20.85
CA GLU A 95 -21.26 2.91 20.36
C GLU A 95 -20.33 4.03 19.89
N ALA A 96 -20.77 4.78 18.89
CA ALA A 96 -20.10 6.01 18.51
C ALA A 96 -20.32 7.07 19.61
N PHE A 97 -19.23 7.68 20.09
CA PHE A 97 -19.29 8.66 21.15
C PHE A 97 -18.51 9.93 20.78
N PRO A 98 -19.08 11.14 20.99
CA PRO A 98 -18.39 12.40 20.77
C PRO A 98 -17.32 12.61 21.84
N THR A 99 -16.07 12.29 21.51
CA THR A 99 -14.95 12.51 22.42
C THR A 99 -14.62 14.00 22.44
N TYR A 100 -14.87 14.64 23.59
CA TYR A 100 -14.75 16.09 23.80
C TYR A 100 -15.58 16.96 22.83
N GLY A 101 -16.61 16.40 22.19
CA GLY A 101 -17.42 17.12 21.18
C GLY A 101 -16.69 17.41 19.86
N ILE A 102 -15.42 16.98 19.70
CA ILE A 102 -14.60 17.29 18.52
C ILE A 102 -14.66 16.16 17.50
N VAL A 103 -14.46 14.92 17.95
CA VAL A 103 -14.40 13.74 17.07
C VAL A 103 -15.29 12.63 17.60
N CYS A 104 -15.98 11.97 16.69
CA CYS A 104 -16.68 10.73 17.01
C CYS A 104 -15.84 9.51 16.68
N VAL A 105 -15.60 8.72 17.72
CA VAL A 105 -14.91 7.43 17.64
C VAL A 105 -15.79 6.38 18.28
N VAL A 106 -15.58 5.12 17.90
CA VAL A 106 -16.18 4.01 18.62
C VAL A 106 -15.58 4.00 20.02
N HIS A 107 -16.43 3.98 21.04
CA HIS A 107 -16.02 4.02 22.43
C HIS A 107 -16.66 2.89 23.22
N ASP A 108 -15.87 2.37 24.15
CA ASP A 108 -16.22 1.44 25.19
C ASP A 108 -16.74 2.19 26.44
N LYS A 109 -17.97 1.90 26.85
CA LYS A 109 -18.59 2.48 28.07
C LYS A 109 -18.57 1.53 29.27
N THR A 110 -18.45 0.24 29.00
CA THR A 110 -18.57 -0.85 29.98
C THR A 110 -17.40 -1.82 29.83
N VAL A 111 -17.06 -2.56 30.88
CA VAL A 111 -15.99 -3.58 30.83
C VAL A 111 -16.17 -4.58 29.67
N PRO A 112 -17.37 -5.13 29.39
CA PRO A 112 -17.58 -5.97 28.21
C PRO A 112 -17.28 -5.27 26.89
N SER A 113 -17.70 -4.00 26.72
CA SER A 113 -17.41 -3.23 25.51
C SER A 113 -15.91 -2.91 25.37
N THR A 114 -15.20 -2.70 26.49
CA THR A 114 -13.74 -2.52 26.50
C THR A 114 -13.05 -3.80 26.03
N LEU A 115 -13.44 -4.96 26.58
CA LEU A 115 -12.89 -6.24 26.14
C LEU A 115 -13.18 -6.50 24.66
N ALA A 116 -14.41 -6.27 24.20
CA ALA A 116 -14.76 -6.46 22.80
C ALA A 116 -14.02 -5.48 21.86
N MET A 117 -13.85 -4.22 22.28
CA MET A 117 -13.07 -3.22 21.55
C MET A 117 -11.65 -3.71 21.32
N TRP A 118 -10.96 -4.15 22.37
CA TRP A 118 -9.52 -4.46 22.32
C TRP A 118 -9.20 -5.88 21.87
N LEU A 119 -10.08 -6.86 22.13
CA LEU A 119 -9.83 -8.26 21.79
C LEU A 119 -10.46 -8.67 20.45
N ILE A 120 -11.47 -7.94 19.96
CA ILE A 120 -12.18 -8.30 18.73
C ILE A 120 -12.09 -7.16 17.70
N TYR A 121 -12.59 -5.97 18.03
CA TYR A 121 -12.75 -4.88 17.06
C TYR A 121 -11.40 -4.34 16.54
N MET A 122 -10.51 -3.92 17.44
CA MET A 122 -9.18 -3.40 17.09
C MET A 122 -8.28 -4.43 16.40
N PRO A 123 -8.24 -5.71 16.85
CA PRO A 123 -7.54 -6.75 16.12
C PRO A 123 -8.04 -6.94 14.69
N LEU A 124 -9.36 -6.96 14.48
CA LEU A 124 -9.92 -7.12 13.15
C LEU A 124 -9.66 -5.92 12.25
N ILE A 125 -9.74 -4.69 12.77
CA ILE A 125 -9.56 -3.46 11.97
C ILE A 125 -8.10 -3.21 11.61
N ALA A 126 -7.18 -3.40 12.55
CA ALA A 126 -5.80 -2.95 12.39
C ALA A 126 -4.76 -4.04 12.68
N PHE A 127 -4.85 -4.77 13.80
CA PHE A 127 -3.73 -5.63 14.19
C PHE A 127 -3.55 -6.85 13.31
N LEU A 128 -4.62 -7.48 12.85
CA LEU A 128 -4.55 -8.65 11.97
C LEU A 128 -3.91 -8.32 10.60
N PRO A 129 -4.39 -7.32 9.83
CA PRO A 129 -3.72 -6.95 8.58
C PRO A 129 -2.29 -6.44 8.82
N CYS A 130 -2.02 -5.73 9.93
CA CYS A 130 -0.68 -5.27 10.27
C CYS A 130 0.27 -6.44 10.58
N ALA A 131 -0.17 -7.41 11.40
CA ALA A 131 0.57 -8.62 11.72
C ALA A 131 0.87 -9.44 10.44
N TYR A 132 -0.07 -9.51 9.51
CA TYR A 132 0.16 -10.15 8.22
C TYR A 132 1.25 -9.44 7.40
N ILE A 133 1.26 -8.09 7.37
CA ILE A 133 2.31 -7.33 6.68
C ILE A 133 3.68 -7.58 7.33
N PHE A 134 3.76 -7.57 8.67
CA PHE A 134 4.99 -7.91 9.38
C PHE A 134 5.45 -9.34 9.10
N TYR A 135 4.53 -10.31 9.11
CA TYR A 135 4.83 -11.68 8.71
C TYR A 135 5.41 -11.74 7.30
N VAL A 136 4.82 -11.03 6.33
CA VAL A 136 5.34 -10.97 4.96
C VAL A 136 6.74 -10.36 4.92
N ALA A 137 6.98 -9.27 5.64
CA ALA A 137 8.28 -8.61 5.71
C ALA A 137 9.35 -9.52 6.32
N ILE A 138 9.08 -10.11 7.48
CA ILE A 138 9.98 -11.04 8.19
C ILE A 138 10.24 -12.27 7.33
N ASN A 139 9.19 -12.88 6.76
CA ASN A 139 9.34 -14.02 5.86
C ASN A 139 10.20 -13.65 4.64
N SER A 140 10.02 -12.45 4.06
CA SER A 140 10.81 -12.01 2.91
C SER A 140 12.27 -11.78 3.28
N TRP A 141 12.53 -11.28 4.48
CA TRP A 141 13.87 -11.13 5.03
C TRP A 141 14.55 -12.48 5.27
N TRP A 142 13.94 -13.38 6.06
CA TRP A 142 14.51 -14.69 6.39
C TRP A 142 14.75 -15.56 5.17
N ASN A 143 13.93 -15.43 4.13
CA ASN A 143 14.13 -16.15 2.87
C ASN A 143 15.08 -15.44 1.90
N ASN A 144 15.79 -14.39 2.32
CA ASN A 144 16.69 -13.58 1.48
C ASN A 144 16.03 -13.09 0.18
N LEU A 145 14.73 -12.78 0.23
CA LEU A 145 13.99 -12.25 -0.93
C LEU A 145 14.33 -10.78 -1.20
N ILE A 146 14.71 -10.03 -0.16
CA ILE A 146 15.07 -8.61 -0.24
C ILE A 146 16.57 -8.45 -0.58
N TYR A 147 17.40 -9.39 -0.14
CA TYR A 147 18.86 -9.42 -0.34
C TYR A 147 19.30 -10.10 -1.62
N LEU A 148 18.51 -10.00 -2.68
CA LEU A 148 18.96 -10.38 -4.00
C LEU A 148 20.08 -9.41 -4.39
N ARG A 149 21.33 -9.79 -4.09
CA ARG A 149 22.53 -9.01 -4.39
C ARG A 149 22.66 -8.96 -5.91
N ALA A 150 22.18 -7.86 -6.49
CA ALA A 150 22.54 -7.56 -7.87
C ALA A 150 24.08 -7.43 -7.93
N PRO A 151 24.75 -8.04 -8.91
CA PRO A 151 26.16 -7.78 -9.13
C PRO A 151 26.39 -6.27 -9.31
N PRO A 152 27.51 -5.73 -8.82
CA PRO A 152 27.83 -4.32 -8.95
C PRO A 152 27.84 -3.91 -10.43
N LEU A 153 27.27 -2.75 -10.73
CA LEU A 153 27.15 -2.20 -12.09
C LEU A 153 28.52 -2.11 -12.81
N ALA A 154 29.57 -1.79 -12.07
CA ALA A 154 30.93 -1.68 -12.62
C ALA A 154 31.43 -3.00 -13.23
N ALA A 155 31.14 -4.14 -12.59
CA ALA A 155 31.49 -5.45 -13.14
C ALA A 155 30.66 -5.82 -14.38
N GLU A 156 29.50 -5.18 -14.57
CA GLU A 156 28.63 -5.38 -15.73
C GLU A 156 29.12 -4.56 -16.93
N GLU A 157 29.62 -3.35 -16.68
CA GLU A 157 30.16 -2.44 -17.69
C GLU A 157 31.53 -2.91 -18.21
N GLU A 158 32.36 -3.44 -17.32
CA GLU A 158 33.65 -4.06 -17.67
C GLU A 158 33.43 -5.34 -18.49
N ALA A 159 32.51 -6.22 -18.08
CA ALA A 159 32.15 -7.42 -18.85
C ALA A 159 31.47 -7.11 -20.18
N ALA A 160 30.74 -6.00 -20.30
CA ALA A 160 30.12 -5.58 -21.56
C ALA A 160 31.13 -5.04 -22.59
N ASN A 161 32.32 -4.61 -22.14
CA ASN A 161 33.35 -4.06 -23.01
C ASN A 161 34.32 -5.13 -23.56
N GLU A 162 34.37 -6.33 -22.97
CA GLU A 162 35.40 -7.33 -23.29
C GLU A 162 35.09 -8.30 -24.45
N SER A 163 33.89 -8.31 -25.06
CA SER A 163 33.65 -9.18 -26.22
C SER A 163 32.42 -8.77 -27.06
N PRO A 164 32.60 -8.38 -28.34
CA PRO A 164 31.50 -8.17 -29.30
C PRO A 164 30.98 -9.48 -29.91
N GLU A 165 31.54 -10.64 -29.55
CA GLU A 165 31.30 -11.90 -30.26
C GLU A 165 30.07 -12.64 -29.71
N MET A 166 28.98 -12.50 -30.46
CA MET A 166 27.76 -13.30 -30.39
C MET A 166 27.28 -13.61 -28.97
N ASP A 167 26.75 -12.57 -28.29
CA ASP A 167 26.02 -12.64 -27.02
C ASP A 167 25.05 -13.84 -27.06
N SER A 168 25.48 -14.96 -26.46
CA SER A 168 24.69 -16.17 -26.38
C SER A 168 23.37 -15.85 -25.67
N VAL A 169 22.29 -16.57 -26.02
CA VAL A 169 20.95 -16.41 -25.40
C VAL A 169 21.03 -16.37 -23.86
N ALA A 170 22.02 -17.06 -23.27
CA ALA A 170 22.30 -17.07 -21.85
C ALA A 170 22.68 -15.69 -21.28
N GLU A 171 23.51 -14.89 -21.97
CA GLU A 171 23.90 -13.56 -21.50
C GLU A 171 22.73 -12.57 -21.56
N MET A 172 21.90 -12.67 -22.62
CA MET A 172 20.66 -11.89 -22.69
C MET A 172 19.69 -12.25 -21.54
N GLN A 173 19.52 -13.54 -21.25
CA GLN A 173 18.71 -14.02 -20.11
C GLN A 173 19.27 -13.51 -18.77
N ARG A 174 20.59 -13.50 -18.60
CA ARG A 174 21.27 -12.98 -17.40
C ARG A 174 21.00 -11.49 -17.20
N ARG A 175 21.18 -10.66 -18.23
CA ARG A 175 20.90 -9.21 -18.18
C ARG A 175 19.43 -8.93 -17.87
N MET A 176 18.50 -9.67 -18.49
CA MET A 176 17.08 -9.56 -18.18
C MET A 176 16.77 -9.92 -16.72
N HIS A 177 17.40 -10.97 -16.20
CA HIS A 177 17.23 -11.39 -14.81
C HIS A 177 17.74 -10.33 -13.82
N ILE A 178 18.93 -9.76 -14.04
CA ILE A 178 19.48 -8.69 -13.20
C ILE A 178 18.55 -7.46 -13.18
N ARG A 179 18.01 -7.07 -14.33
CA ARG A 179 17.03 -5.97 -14.44
C ARG A 179 15.77 -6.26 -13.63
N ARG A 180 15.22 -7.49 -13.72
CA ARG A 180 14.05 -7.92 -12.94
C ARG A 180 14.33 -7.84 -11.43
N ILE A 181 15.50 -8.29 -10.97
CA ILE A 181 15.92 -8.17 -9.55
C ILE A 181 15.93 -6.70 -9.11
N ARG A 182 16.59 -5.82 -9.88
CA ARG A 182 16.68 -4.38 -9.54
C ARG A 182 15.30 -3.75 -9.47
N GLN A 183 14.42 -4.03 -10.44
CA GLN A 183 13.05 -3.53 -10.46
C GLN A 183 12.23 -4.04 -9.26
N ALA A 184 12.29 -5.34 -8.95
CA ALA A 184 11.59 -5.93 -7.82
C ALA A 184 12.06 -5.33 -6.49
N ARG A 185 13.36 -5.10 -6.32
CA ARG A 185 13.93 -4.45 -5.13
C ARG A 185 13.47 -2.99 -5.00
N THR A 186 13.54 -2.21 -6.07
CA THR A 186 13.08 -0.81 -6.06
C THR A 186 11.60 -0.72 -5.72
N LEU A 187 10.78 -1.61 -6.29
CA LEU A 187 9.36 -1.68 -6.00
C LEU A 187 9.10 -2.11 -4.54
N GLY A 188 9.83 -3.11 -4.04
CA GLY A 188 9.74 -3.57 -2.66
C GLY A 188 10.09 -2.47 -1.65
N LEU A 189 11.17 -1.73 -1.88
CA LEU A 189 11.56 -0.59 -1.03
C LEU A 189 10.54 0.54 -1.07
N TYR A 190 9.96 0.81 -2.24
CA TYR A 190 8.90 1.81 -2.39
C TYR A 190 7.66 1.46 -1.55
N PHE A 191 7.19 0.22 -1.61
CA PHE A 191 6.05 -0.21 -0.78
C PHE A 191 6.39 -0.32 0.70
N ALA A 192 7.61 -0.74 1.05
CA ALA A 192 8.07 -0.70 2.44
C ALA A 192 8.02 0.71 3.02
N ARG A 193 8.41 1.72 2.24
CA ARG A 193 8.29 3.14 2.62
C ARG A 193 6.85 3.58 2.83
N ILE A 194 5.93 3.19 1.94
CA ILE A 194 4.49 3.49 2.11
C ILE A 194 3.96 2.84 3.39
N PHE A 195 4.25 1.57 3.63
CA PHE A 195 3.80 0.91 4.85
C PHE A 195 4.42 1.53 6.11
N LEU A 196 5.71 1.86 6.07
CA LEU A 196 6.36 2.57 7.18
C LEU A 196 5.70 3.92 7.44
N SER A 197 5.24 4.63 6.41
CA SER A 197 4.46 5.87 6.58
C SER A 197 3.13 5.63 7.29
N VAL A 198 2.45 4.50 7.01
CA VAL A 198 1.22 4.11 7.73
C VAL A 198 1.54 3.89 9.21
N LEU A 199 2.61 3.15 9.54
CA LEU A 199 3.00 2.91 10.93
C LEU A 199 3.42 4.20 11.66
N LEU A 200 4.25 5.02 11.02
CA LEU A 200 4.74 6.28 11.59
C LEU A 200 3.62 7.31 11.79
N MET A 201 2.55 7.25 11.00
CA MET A 201 1.40 8.12 11.20
C MET A 201 0.41 7.55 12.21
N TRP A 202 0.06 6.25 12.11
CA TRP A 202 -0.96 5.65 12.96
C TRP A 202 -0.47 5.31 14.37
N ALA A 203 0.79 4.91 14.56
CA ALA A 203 1.28 4.56 15.89
C ALA A 203 1.30 5.78 16.84
N PRO A 204 1.88 6.95 16.48
CA PRO A 204 1.79 8.14 17.31
C PRO A 204 0.35 8.64 17.49
N ALA A 205 -0.47 8.60 16.44
CA ALA A 205 -1.89 8.95 16.54
C ALA A 205 -2.61 8.07 17.57
N SER A 206 -2.35 6.77 17.56
CA SER A 206 -2.92 5.82 18.53
C SER A 206 -2.41 6.10 19.93
N VAL A 207 -1.11 6.38 20.11
CA VAL A 207 -0.56 6.78 21.40
C VAL A 207 -1.27 8.03 21.92
N PHE A 208 -1.38 9.10 21.12
CA PHE A 208 -2.09 10.32 21.51
C PHE A 208 -3.57 10.06 21.86
N LEU A 209 -4.26 9.23 21.08
CA LEU A 209 -5.67 8.90 21.31
C LEU A 209 -5.90 7.98 22.51
N ILE A 210 -4.91 7.18 22.92
CA ILE A 210 -5.02 6.29 24.08
C ILE A 210 -4.59 7.00 25.35
N THR A 211 -3.43 7.68 25.33
CA THR A 211 -2.83 8.27 26.53
C THR A 211 -3.36 9.66 26.85
N LEU A 212 -3.56 10.52 25.85
CA LEU A 212 -3.97 11.91 26.08
C LEU A 212 -5.49 12.12 26.02
N LYS A 213 -6.26 11.12 25.54
CA LYS A 213 -7.73 11.16 25.55
C LYS A 213 -8.30 11.33 26.96
N LEU A 214 -7.57 10.97 28.02
CA LEU A 214 -8.05 11.16 29.39
C LEU A 214 -7.88 12.60 29.90
N HIS A 215 -7.01 13.39 29.27
CA HIS A 215 -6.52 14.64 29.86
C HIS A 215 -6.81 15.89 29.05
N SER A 216 -6.97 15.81 27.71
CA SER A 216 -7.14 17.02 26.91
C SER A 216 -7.78 16.80 25.54
N ALA A 217 -8.71 17.69 25.18
CA ALA A 217 -9.28 17.82 23.85
C ALA A 217 -8.19 18.06 22.77
N TRP A 218 -7.10 18.74 23.14
CA TRP A 218 -5.97 18.98 22.24
C TRP A 218 -5.26 17.69 21.83
N GLY A 219 -5.08 16.74 22.75
CA GLY A 219 -4.44 15.46 22.44
C GLY A 219 -5.23 14.67 21.40
N VAL A 220 -6.56 14.69 21.52
CA VAL A 220 -7.47 14.05 20.57
C VAL A 220 -7.44 14.74 19.21
N TRP A 221 -7.44 16.07 19.17
CA TRP A 221 -7.33 16.83 17.92
C TRP A 221 -5.99 16.61 17.21
N VAL A 222 -4.87 16.67 17.92
CA VAL A 222 -3.53 16.43 17.36
C VAL A 222 -3.42 15.01 16.84
N GLY A 223 -3.82 14.01 17.65
CA GLY A 223 -3.79 12.60 17.26
C GLY A 223 -4.65 12.31 16.02
N GLY A 224 -5.89 12.83 16.00
CA GLY A 224 -6.78 12.68 14.85
C GLY A 224 -6.24 13.36 13.59
N THR A 225 -5.76 14.60 13.71
CA THR A 225 -5.17 15.34 12.58
C THR A 225 -3.93 14.63 12.03
N TRP A 226 -3.04 14.18 12.92
CA TRP A 226 -1.84 13.43 12.54
C TRP A 226 -2.16 12.15 11.77
N GLY A 227 -3.11 11.35 12.27
CA GLY A 227 -3.58 10.14 11.56
C GLY A 227 -4.16 10.46 10.18
N HIS A 228 -4.92 11.56 10.04
CA HIS A 228 -5.50 11.97 8.76
C HIS A 228 -4.46 12.47 7.73
N LEU A 229 -3.31 12.98 8.16
CA LEU A 229 -2.23 13.38 7.26
C LEU A 229 -1.55 12.20 6.57
N GLN A 230 -1.80 10.96 7.01
CA GLN A 230 -1.24 9.75 6.39
C GLN A 230 -1.55 9.67 4.89
N GLY A 231 -2.78 9.97 4.47
CA GLY A 231 -3.14 9.93 3.05
C GLY A 231 -2.33 10.93 2.21
N LEU A 232 -2.11 12.14 2.72
CA LEU A 232 -1.28 13.14 2.08
C LEU A 232 0.18 12.71 2.03
N ALA A 233 0.73 12.22 3.15
CA ALA A 233 2.11 11.74 3.21
C ALA A 233 2.35 10.59 2.22
N SER A 234 1.45 9.60 2.14
CA SER A 234 1.55 8.53 1.16
C SER A 234 1.48 9.06 -0.27
N ALA A 235 0.62 10.03 -0.58
CA ALA A 235 0.56 10.65 -1.90
C ALA A 235 1.87 11.39 -2.26
N LEU A 236 2.43 12.16 -1.32
CA LEU A 236 3.72 12.84 -1.52
C LEU A 236 4.87 11.84 -1.72
N MET A 237 4.85 10.71 -1.00
CA MET A 237 5.82 9.63 -1.22
C MET A 237 5.66 9.00 -2.61
N CYS A 238 4.43 8.85 -3.12
CA CYS A 238 4.21 8.38 -4.49
C CYS A 238 4.85 9.30 -5.53
N LEU A 239 4.81 10.62 -5.31
CA LEU A 239 5.44 11.60 -6.19
C LEU A 239 6.98 11.53 -6.20
N THR A 240 7.62 10.83 -5.25
CA THR A 240 9.08 10.61 -5.31
C THR A 240 9.50 9.65 -6.41
N LYS A 241 8.55 8.92 -7.02
CA LYS A 241 8.81 8.01 -8.13
C LYS A 241 8.79 8.81 -9.46
N PRO A 242 9.87 8.81 -10.26
CA PRO A 242 9.96 9.67 -11.44
C PRO A 242 8.85 9.47 -12.47
N ASP A 243 8.43 8.21 -12.69
CA ASP A 243 7.33 7.86 -13.60
C ASP A 243 5.98 8.40 -13.13
N VAL A 244 5.72 8.39 -11.82
CA VAL A 244 4.50 8.95 -11.22
C VAL A 244 4.52 10.48 -11.29
N PHE A 245 5.66 11.09 -10.93
CA PHE A 245 5.83 12.54 -11.01
C PHE A 245 5.63 13.06 -12.44
N ASP A 246 6.25 12.38 -13.41
CA ASP A 246 6.11 12.66 -14.82
C ASP A 246 4.67 12.57 -15.30
N ALA A 247 3.95 11.51 -14.94
CA ALA A 247 2.54 11.36 -15.28
C ALA A 247 1.66 12.47 -14.69
N VAL A 248 1.94 12.86 -13.43
CA VAL A 248 1.25 13.97 -12.77
C VAL A 248 1.58 15.30 -13.47
N LYS A 249 2.84 15.54 -13.82
CA LYS A 249 3.27 16.72 -14.58
C LYS A 249 2.58 16.79 -15.94
N ASP A 250 2.48 15.67 -16.66
CA ASP A 250 1.79 15.61 -17.94
C ASP A 250 0.29 15.89 -17.80
N LEU A 251 -0.34 15.37 -16.74
CA LEU A 251 -1.74 15.68 -16.39
C LEU A 251 -1.93 17.18 -16.14
N TYR A 252 -1.06 17.80 -15.33
CA TYR A 252 -1.15 19.24 -15.01
C TYR A 252 -0.82 20.15 -16.20
N THR A 253 0.08 19.72 -17.09
CA THR A 253 0.45 20.48 -18.30
C THR A 253 -0.42 20.16 -19.50
N CYS A 254 -1.42 19.28 -19.35
CA CYS A 254 -2.22 18.72 -20.44
C CYS A 254 -1.37 18.16 -21.60
N ARG A 255 -0.11 17.78 -21.32
CA ARG A 255 0.82 17.29 -22.33
C ARG A 255 0.47 15.84 -22.65
N ARG A 256 -0.04 15.60 -23.85
CA ARG A 256 -0.20 14.24 -24.36
C ARG A 256 1.17 13.71 -24.74
N ARG A 257 1.72 12.77 -23.94
CA ARG A 257 2.84 11.96 -24.45
C ARG A 257 2.31 11.16 -25.65
N PRO A 258 3.04 11.12 -26.78
CA PRO A 258 2.75 10.10 -27.77
C PRO A 258 2.81 8.74 -27.07
N PRO A 259 1.93 7.79 -27.43
CA PRO A 259 1.99 6.46 -26.85
C PRO A 259 3.44 5.95 -26.95
N PRO A 260 3.97 5.29 -25.90
CA PRO A 260 5.31 4.74 -25.96
C PRO A 260 5.39 3.96 -27.26
N GLN A 261 6.31 4.35 -28.15
CA GLN A 261 6.48 3.63 -29.40
C GLN A 261 6.79 2.20 -28.98
N VAL A 262 5.81 1.32 -29.14
CA VAL A 262 6.00 -0.11 -28.97
C VAL A 262 7.07 -0.40 -30.00
N ALA A 263 8.29 -0.64 -29.54
CA ALA A 263 9.37 -1.00 -30.44
C ALA A 263 8.78 -2.09 -31.35
N PRO A 264 8.75 -1.88 -32.68
CA PRO A 264 8.07 -2.81 -33.57
C PRO A 264 8.56 -4.20 -33.19
N PRO A 265 7.64 -5.19 -33.05
CA PRO A 265 8.02 -6.53 -32.63
C PRO A 265 9.22 -6.90 -33.47
N ARG A 266 10.37 -7.11 -32.82
CA ARG A 266 11.61 -7.42 -33.52
C ARG A 266 11.27 -8.71 -34.25
N ILE A 267 10.97 -8.61 -35.55
CA ILE A 267 10.72 -9.76 -36.38
C ILE A 267 12.06 -10.45 -36.34
N VAL A 268 12.17 -11.46 -35.47
CA VAL A 268 13.26 -12.41 -35.55
C VAL A 268 12.97 -13.15 -36.84
N THR A 269 13.39 -12.55 -37.95
CA THR A 269 13.57 -13.26 -39.20
C THR A 269 14.55 -14.35 -38.81
N LYS A 270 14.02 -15.56 -38.54
CA LYS A 270 14.83 -16.77 -38.57
C LYS A 270 15.51 -16.70 -39.93
N SER A 271 16.78 -16.33 -39.95
CA SER A 271 17.58 -16.49 -41.15
C SER A 271 17.47 -17.98 -41.44
N ALA A 272 16.74 -18.31 -42.49
CA ALA A 272 16.68 -19.65 -43.03
C ALA A 272 18.05 -19.92 -43.67
N SER A 273 19.07 -20.09 -42.85
CA SER A 273 20.32 -20.75 -43.19
C SER A 273 20.14 -22.24 -42.90
N CYS A 274 19.20 -22.87 -43.60
CA CYS A 274 19.37 -24.26 -44.00
C CYS A 274 20.18 -24.18 -45.29
N LEU A 275 21.51 -24.25 -45.21
CA LEU A 275 22.23 -25.49 -45.47
C LEU A 275 21.86 -26.04 -46.84
N ASP A 276 22.51 -25.47 -47.85
CA ASP A 276 22.99 -26.22 -49.01
C ASP A 276 23.77 -27.43 -48.50
N PHE A 277 23.10 -28.59 -48.39
CA PHE A 277 23.79 -29.86 -48.35
C PHE A 277 23.76 -30.42 -49.78
N GLN A 278 24.84 -30.13 -50.49
CA GLN A 278 25.14 -30.68 -51.81
C GLN A 278 25.01 -32.21 -51.78
N ALA A 279 24.16 -32.75 -52.65
CA ALA A 279 24.28 -34.13 -53.10
C ALA A 279 25.29 -34.15 -54.26
N GLN A 280 26.43 -34.81 -54.04
CA GLN A 280 27.25 -35.42 -55.10
C GLN A 280 26.85 -36.88 -55.22
#